data_AF-D6PDV0-F1
#
_entry.id   AF-D6PDV0-F1
#
_cell.length_a   1.000
_cell.length_b   1.000
_cell.length_c   1.000
_cell.angle_alpha   90.00
_cell.angle_beta   90.00
_cell.angle_gamma   90.00
#
_symmetry.space_group_name_H-M   'P 1'
#
loop_
_entity.id
_entity.type
_entity.pdbx_description
1 polymer ?
#
loop_
_entity_poly.entity_id
_entity_poly.type
_entity_poly.pdbx_seq_one_letter_code
_entity_poly.pdbx_strand_id
1 'polypeptide(L)'
;MITTAIFKLRWMEMMQDVLWESQEEANRMEGVPDFDALINPPNQEVAKRAERLRREFGMDPIEMKLLHERYGRAKRMDGTVVNVLDWRFAEVQTLYWGVLGRKRCANNPSRERELRKLEKKIYISMMYLFYRGKMNLPSGRSISPGDFVSNRFYVVPNLDIAESTHRSYLDMVEVAQATRLDHHTEGTTEIGHMNFLKRNISWLYFYNREEEALKWLEIAVELYPEKMTWGPEFDPETDTVDLEKLVRARLEDDIQRGGDYQVQAILIGMLVKHFTYLALGDEDNAIEYYEFIERIYARYSERMKNSPERMGLPPLEDLRRTRLTAFLLEEDPKMVAQLRTRMGLGRTNYHHLTLETNRLTLLARSRPLRFDRANAACHHHDYNPAFRVGLWKAVFQHRIRFT
;
A
#
# COMPACT_ATOMS: atom_id res chain seq x y z
N MET A 1 -20.04 10.23 7.02
CA MET A 1 -18.99 9.19 7.06
C MET A 1 -19.41 7.91 7.79
N ILE A 2 -20.26 7.97 8.84
CA ILE A 2 -20.71 6.80 9.63
C ILE A 2 -21.42 5.73 8.77
N THR A 3 -22.27 6.13 7.82
CA THR A 3 -23.05 5.21 6.97
C THR A 3 -22.19 4.33 6.05
N THR A 4 -21.09 4.86 5.51
CA THR A 4 -20.21 4.10 4.60
C THR A 4 -19.35 3.09 5.36
N ALA A 5 -18.89 3.42 6.57
CA ALA A 5 -18.14 2.49 7.42
C ALA A 5 -19.03 1.32 7.86
N ILE A 6 -20.28 1.61 8.26
CA ILE A 6 -21.27 0.58 8.63
C ILE A 6 -21.56 -0.36 7.45
N PHE A 7 -21.73 0.17 6.24
CA PHE A 7 -21.98 -0.68 5.07
C PHE A 7 -20.79 -1.60 4.77
N LYS A 8 -19.57 -1.08 4.82
CA LYS A 8 -18.36 -1.89 4.61
C LYS A 8 -18.22 -3.00 5.65
N LEU A 9 -18.42 -2.66 6.93
CA LEU A 9 -18.39 -3.63 8.01
C LEU A 9 -19.42 -4.75 7.79
N ARG A 10 -20.68 -4.38 7.57
CA ARG A 10 -21.74 -5.36 7.31
C ARG A 10 -21.45 -6.23 6.10
N TRP A 11 -20.92 -5.66 5.02
CA TRP A 11 -20.53 -6.43 3.84
C TRP A 11 -19.45 -7.47 4.17
N MET A 12 -18.41 -7.06 4.90
CA MET A 12 -17.33 -7.96 5.32
C MET A 12 -17.86 -9.07 6.22
N GLU A 13 -18.76 -8.76 7.15
CA GLU A 13 -19.41 -9.75 8.03
C GLU A 13 -20.29 -10.73 7.23
N MET A 14 -21.08 -10.25 6.28
CA MET A 14 -21.90 -11.09 5.40
C MET A 14 -21.06 -12.03 4.54
N MET A 15 -19.97 -11.51 3.96
CA MET A 15 -19.05 -12.34 3.18
C MET A 15 -18.31 -13.34 4.08
N GLN A 16 -17.98 -12.96 5.31
CA GLN A 16 -17.35 -13.87 6.26
C GLN A 16 -18.28 -15.04 6.62
N ASP A 17 -19.54 -14.73 6.94
CA ASP A 17 -20.58 -15.71 7.31
C ASP A 17 -20.90 -16.72 6.19
N VAL A 18 -20.91 -16.26 4.93
CA VAL A 18 -21.24 -17.15 3.81
C VAL A 18 -20.05 -17.99 3.35
N LEU A 19 -18.81 -17.56 3.61
CA LEU A 19 -17.60 -18.21 3.10
C LEU A 19 -16.90 -19.10 4.14
N TRP A 20 -17.00 -18.81 5.43
CA TRP A 20 -16.36 -19.54 6.51
C TRP A 20 -17.35 -19.86 7.63
N GLU A 21 -17.03 -20.85 8.47
CA GLU A 21 -17.80 -21.20 9.66
C GLU A 21 -17.62 -20.14 10.76
N SER A 22 -16.43 -19.53 10.82
CA SER A 22 -16.07 -18.58 11.86
C SER A 22 -15.06 -17.53 11.39
N GLN A 23 -14.90 -16.46 12.17
CA GLN A 23 -13.87 -15.46 11.93
C GLN A 23 -12.46 -16.07 12.04
N GLU A 24 -12.28 -16.97 13.00
CA GLU A 24 -11.03 -17.68 13.27
C GLU A 24 -10.61 -18.52 12.06
N GLU A 25 -11.56 -19.21 11.43
CA GLU A 25 -11.32 -19.94 10.19
C GLU A 25 -10.96 -19.00 9.03
N ALA A 26 -11.72 -17.93 8.81
CA ALA A 26 -11.45 -16.95 7.76
C ALA A 26 -10.03 -16.38 7.87
N ASN A 27 -9.62 -16.09 9.10
CA ASN A 27 -8.30 -15.60 9.43
C ASN A 27 -7.19 -16.63 9.22
N ARG A 28 -7.40 -17.88 9.67
CA ARG A 28 -6.46 -18.99 9.46
C ARG A 28 -6.22 -19.27 7.97
N MET A 29 -7.27 -19.08 7.15
CA MET A 29 -7.22 -19.28 5.70
C MET A 29 -6.82 -18.02 4.93
N GLU A 30 -6.32 -17.00 5.62
CA GLU A 30 -5.86 -15.74 5.03
C GLU A 30 -6.92 -14.99 4.19
N GLY A 31 -8.21 -15.15 4.53
CA GLY A 31 -9.30 -14.58 3.76
C GLY A 31 -9.57 -15.30 2.44
N VAL A 32 -9.04 -16.52 2.25
CA VAL A 32 -9.33 -17.39 1.10
C VAL A 32 -10.29 -18.50 1.52
N PRO A 33 -11.47 -18.65 0.89
CA PRO A 33 -12.39 -19.73 1.24
C PRO A 33 -11.87 -21.08 0.74
N ASP A 34 -12.33 -22.16 1.37
CA ASP A 34 -12.16 -23.50 0.81
C ASP A 34 -13.08 -23.64 -0.41
N PHE A 35 -12.54 -23.31 -1.59
CA PHE A 35 -13.29 -23.38 -2.84
C PHE A 35 -13.77 -24.79 -3.13
N ASP A 36 -12.97 -25.82 -2.82
CA ASP A 36 -13.30 -27.20 -3.15
C ASP A 36 -14.48 -27.69 -2.31
N ALA A 37 -14.52 -27.32 -1.03
CA ALA A 37 -15.67 -27.56 -0.17
C ALA A 37 -16.92 -26.79 -0.65
N LEU A 38 -16.79 -25.55 -1.13
CA LEU A 38 -17.94 -24.79 -1.65
C LEU A 38 -18.45 -25.33 -3.01
N ILE A 39 -17.57 -25.88 -3.85
CA ILE A 39 -17.92 -26.52 -5.12
C ILE A 39 -18.59 -27.87 -4.85
N ASN A 40 -17.99 -28.69 -3.98
CA ASN A 40 -18.44 -30.03 -3.61
C ASN A 40 -18.65 -30.12 -2.08
N PRO A 41 -19.82 -29.67 -1.56
CA PRO A 41 -20.07 -29.60 -0.13
C PRO A 41 -19.88 -30.96 0.60
N PRO A 42 -18.97 -31.04 1.59
CA PRO A 42 -18.75 -32.27 2.35
C PRO A 42 -19.87 -32.56 3.35
N ASN A 43 -20.71 -31.56 3.66
CA ASN A 43 -21.80 -31.69 4.61
C ASN A 43 -22.94 -30.69 4.28
N GLN A 44 -24.06 -30.82 4.99
CA GLN A 44 -25.26 -30.00 4.77
C GLN A 44 -25.05 -28.52 5.10
N GLU A 45 -24.18 -28.20 6.05
CA GLU A 45 -23.90 -26.81 6.44
C GLU A 45 -23.16 -26.06 5.34
N VAL A 46 -22.10 -26.65 4.80
CA VAL A 46 -21.38 -26.10 3.64
C VAL A 46 -22.30 -26.04 2.43
N ALA A 47 -23.20 -27.01 2.25
CA ALA A 47 -24.18 -26.98 1.16
C ALA A 47 -25.12 -25.78 1.26
N LYS A 48 -25.60 -25.45 2.47
CA LYS A 48 -26.42 -24.25 2.72
C LYS A 48 -25.64 -22.96 2.48
N ARG A 49 -24.37 -22.89 2.90
CA ARG A 49 -23.49 -21.75 2.62
C ARG A 49 -23.28 -21.56 1.11
N ALA A 50 -22.97 -22.63 0.37
CA ALA A 50 -22.80 -22.60 -1.07
C ALA A 50 -24.11 -22.24 -1.81
N GLU A 51 -25.28 -22.70 -1.33
CA GLU A 51 -26.58 -22.28 -1.87
C GLU A 51 -26.82 -20.78 -1.65
N ARG A 52 -26.60 -20.28 -0.43
CA ARG A 52 -26.72 -18.84 -0.11
C ARG A 52 -25.77 -18.00 -0.97
N LEU A 53 -24.51 -18.43 -1.12
CA LEU A 53 -23.52 -17.76 -1.96
C LEU A 53 -24.00 -17.60 -3.41
N ARG A 54 -24.59 -18.65 -3.99
CA ARG A 54 -25.14 -18.60 -5.36
C ARG A 54 -26.43 -17.79 -5.43
N ARG A 55 -27.34 -17.94 -4.47
CA ARG A 55 -28.69 -17.35 -4.53
C ARG A 55 -28.72 -15.89 -4.13
N GLU A 56 -28.07 -15.53 -3.02
CA GLU A 56 -28.11 -14.19 -2.43
C GLU A 56 -27.02 -13.30 -3.01
N PHE A 57 -25.83 -13.86 -3.22
CA PHE A 57 -24.69 -13.10 -3.73
C PHE A 57 -24.44 -13.33 -5.21
N GLY A 58 -25.08 -14.30 -5.87
CA GLY A 58 -24.88 -14.57 -7.30
C GLY A 58 -23.50 -15.15 -7.65
N MET A 59 -22.71 -15.57 -6.65
CA MET A 59 -21.32 -15.98 -6.85
C MET A 59 -21.23 -17.50 -6.98
N ASP A 60 -20.60 -17.95 -8.07
CA ASP A 60 -20.28 -19.36 -8.31
C ASP A 60 -18.88 -19.70 -7.77
N PRO A 61 -18.76 -20.65 -6.82
CA PRO A 61 -17.49 -21.13 -6.29
C PRO A 61 -16.45 -21.55 -7.34
N ILE A 62 -16.89 -22.11 -8.48
CA ILE A 62 -15.97 -22.51 -9.56
C ILE A 62 -15.29 -21.28 -10.16
N GLU A 63 -16.08 -20.26 -10.50
CA GLU A 63 -15.59 -18.99 -11.04
C GLU A 63 -14.75 -18.22 -10.01
N MET A 64 -15.09 -18.33 -8.73
CA MET A 64 -14.28 -17.74 -7.66
C MET A 64 -12.90 -18.38 -7.57
N LYS A 65 -12.83 -19.72 -7.63
CA LYS A 65 -11.56 -20.46 -7.63
C LYS A 65 -10.66 -20.06 -8.79
N LEU A 66 -11.21 -20.06 -10.02
CA LEU A 66 -10.47 -19.68 -11.22
C LEU A 66 -9.94 -18.24 -11.15
N LEU A 67 -10.72 -17.32 -10.57
CA LEU A 67 -10.28 -15.95 -10.35
C LEU A 67 -9.14 -15.89 -9.33
N HIS A 68 -9.25 -16.61 -8.22
CA HIS A 68 -8.21 -16.63 -7.18
C HIS A 68 -6.91 -17.26 -7.69
N GLU A 69 -6.99 -18.31 -8.50
CA GLU A 69 -5.81 -18.88 -9.14
C GLU A 69 -5.11 -17.87 -10.06
N ARG A 70 -5.88 -17.02 -10.75
CA ARG A 70 -5.34 -16.02 -11.68
C ARG A 70 -4.85 -14.72 -11.01
N TYR A 71 -5.55 -14.21 -10.01
CA TYR A 71 -5.27 -12.90 -9.40
C TYR A 71 -5.08 -12.94 -7.88
N GLY A 72 -5.40 -14.07 -7.25
CA GLY A 72 -5.36 -14.31 -5.80
C GLY A 72 -3.98 -14.58 -5.23
N ARG A 73 -3.00 -14.87 -6.08
CA ARG A 73 -1.66 -15.30 -5.68
C ARG A 73 -0.60 -14.42 -6.33
N ALA A 74 0.31 -13.94 -5.49
CA ALA A 74 1.50 -13.20 -5.91
C ALA A 74 2.77 -13.87 -5.39
N LYS A 75 3.82 -13.85 -6.20
CA LYS A 75 5.17 -14.25 -5.87
C LYS A 75 5.93 -13.03 -5.33
N ARG A 76 6.44 -13.15 -4.11
CA ARG A 76 7.36 -12.19 -3.51
C ARG A 76 8.75 -12.33 -4.14
N MET A 77 9.59 -11.33 -3.91
CA MET A 77 10.96 -11.30 -4.43
C MET A 77 11.87 -12.41 -3.89
N ASP A 78 11.57 -12.94 -2.70
CA ASP A 78 12.23 -14.11 -2.11
C ASP A 78 11.76 -15.45 -2.73
N GLY A 79 10.82 -15.40 -3.68
CA GLY A 79 10.24 -16.55 -4.35
C GLY A 79 9.03 -17.16 -3.65
N THR A 80 8.66 -16.69 -2.46
CA THR A 80 7.49 -17.19 -1.73
C THR A 80 6.20 -16.78 -2.43
N VAL A 81 5.22 -17.68 -2.49
CA VAL A 81 3.90 -17.39 -3.06
C VAL A 81 2.93 -17.16 -1.92
N VAL A 82 2.30 -15.98 -1.92
CA VAL A 82 1.37 -15.55 -0.87
C VAL A 82 -0.02 -15.28 -1.44
N ASN A 83 -1.05 -15.43 -0.60
CA ASN A 83 -2.38 -14.95 -0.94
C ASN A 83 -2.42 -13.42 -0.82
N VAL A 84 -3.04 -12.79 -1.81
CA VAL A 84 -3.13 -11.32 -1.89
C VAL A 84 -4.57 -10.81 -2.00
N LEU A 85 -5.54 -11.70 -2.19
CA LEU A 85 -6.96 -11.39 -2.17
C LEU A 85 -7.61 -11.93 -0.90
N ASP A 86 -8.26 -11.04 -0.16
CA ASP A 86 -9.13 -11.39 0.96
C ASP A 86 -10.59 -11.27 0.51
N TRP A 87 -11.29 -12.39 0.43
CA TRP A 87 -12.66 -12.47 -0.09
C TRP A 87 -13.70 -11.81 0.81
N ARG A 88 -13.31 -11.22 1.95
CA ARG A 88 -14.20 -10.33 2.72
C ARG A 88 -14.31 -8.93 2.09
N PHE A 89 -13.34 -8.51 1.29
CA PHE A 89 -13.30 -7.16 0.72
C PHE A 89 -14.15 -7.00 -0.53
N ALA A 90 -15.04 -6.00 -0.52
CA ALA A 90 -15.92 -5.59 -1.64
C ALA A 90 -15.21 -5.47 -3.00
N GLU A 91 -13.94 -5.10 -2.99
CA GLU A 91 -13.10 -5.00 -4.19
C GLU A 91 -12.86 -6.36 -4.85
N VAL A 92 -12.76 -7.45 -4.08
CA VAL A 92 -12.63 -8.81 -4.61
C VAL A 92 -13.91 -9.25 -5.31
N GLN A 93 -15.10 -8.88 -4.80
CA GLN A 93 -16.35 -9.16 -5.51
C GLN A 93 -16.49 -8.25 -6.75
N THR A 94 -16.01 -7.01 -6.69
CA THR A 94 -15.96 -6.15 -7.88
C THR A 94 -15.07 -6.76 -8.98
N LEU A 95 -13.92 -7.32 -8.59
CA LEU A 95 -13.04 -8.08 -9.47
C LEU A 95 -13.76 -9.31 -10.04
N TYR A 96 -14.46 -10.10 -9.21
CA TYR A 96 -15.28 -11.24 -9.62
C TYR A 96 -16.29 -10.88 -10.70
N TRP A 97 -17.10 -9.85 -10.45
CA TRP A 97 -18.10 -9.41 -11.41
C TRP A 97 -17.50 -8.78 -12.66
N GLY A 98 -16.35 -8.11 -12.55
CA GLY A 98 -15.59 -7.60 -13.68
C GLY A 98 -15.15 -8.74 -14.61
N VAL A 99 -14.54 -9.78 -14.05
CA VAL A 99 -14.07 -10.96 -14.79
C VAL A 99 -15.22 -11.73 -15.42
N LEU A 100 -16.27 -12.04 -14.65
CA LEU A 100 -17.42 -12.78 -15.16
C LEU A 100 -18.20 -11.98 -16.23
N GLY A 101 -18.40 -10.68 -16.00
CA GLY A 101 -19.01 -9.79 -16.97
C GLY A 101 -18.22 -9.73 -18.27
N ARG A 102 -16.88 -9.67 -18.18
CA ARG A 102 -15.99 -9.70 -19.35
C ARG A 102 -16.17 -10.97 -20.16
N LYS A 103 -16.17 -12.15 -19.51
CA LYS A 103 -16.42 -13.45 -20.16
C LYS A 103 -17.75 -13.46 -20.93
N ARG A 104 -18.82 -12.92 -20.33
CA ARG A 104 -20.16 -12.89 -20.94
C ARG A 104 -20.30 -11.87 -22.08
N CYS A 105 -19.50 -10.80 -22.08
CA CYS A 105 -19.54 -9.76 -23.10
C CYS A 105 -18.54 -9.98 -24.25
N ALA A 106 -17.53 -10.85 -24.08
CA ALA A 106 -16.40 -10.99 -25.00
C ALA A 106 -16.81 -11.27 -26.47
N ASN A 107 -17.87 -12.06 -26.68
CA ASN A 107 -18.31 -12.46 -28.02
C ASN A 107 -19.43 -11.56 -28.58
N ASN A 108 -19.70 -10.39 -27.98
CA ASN A 108 -20.77 -9.51 -28.41
C ASN A 108 -20.22 -8.13 -28.83
N PRO A 109 -20.06 -7.88 -30.15
CA PRO A 109 -19.55 -6.61 -30.66
C PRO A 109 -20.33 -5.38 -30.19
N SER A 110 -21.65 -5.49 -30.01
CA SER A 110 -22.49 -4.38 -29.52
C SER A 110 -22.18 -3.94 -28.08
N ARG A 111 -21.40 -4.74 -27.34
CA ARG A 111 -21.04 -4.48 -25.93
C ARG A 111 -19.59 -4.06 -25.72
N GLU A 112 -18.86 -3.68 -26.79
CA GLU A 112 -17.45 -3.28 -26.69
C GLU A 112 -17.21 -2.16 -25.67
N ARG A 113 -18.09 -1.15 -25.62
CA ARG A 113 -18.00 -0.06 -24.64
C ARG A 113 -18.10 -0.58 -23.19
N GLU A 114 -18.98 -1.53 -22.94
CA GLU A 114 -19.15 -2.11 -21.60
C GLU A 114 -17.99 -3.04 -21.25
N LEU A 115 -17.43 -3.74 -22.25
CA LEU A 115 -16.20 -4.52 -22.10
C LEU A 115 -15.06 -3.64 -21.58
N ARG A 116 -14.82 -2.48 -22.20
CA ARG A 116 -13.78 -1.53 -21.75
C ARG A 116 -13.98 -1.06 -20.30
N LYS A 117 -15.23 -0.84 -19.88
CA LYS A 117 -15.54 -0.47 -18.48
C LYS A 117 -15.27 -1.63 -17.51
N LEU A 118 -15.60 -2.87 -17.91
CA LEU A 118 -15.38 -4.06 -17.09
C LEU A 118 -13.90 -4.36 -16.90
N GLU A 119 -13.11 -4.25 -17.96
CA GLU A 119 -11.65 -4.36 -17.89
C GLU A 119 -11.04 -3.30 -16.97
N LYS A 120 -11.50 -2.05 -17.10
CA LYS A 120 -11.08 -0.98 -16.18
C LYS A 120 -11.42 -1.28 -14.73
N LYS A 121 -12.58 -1.88 -14.46
CA LYS A 121 -12.95 -2.32 -13.10
C LYS A 121 -12.00 -3.39 -12.55
N ILE A 122 -11.46 -4.27 -13.39
CA ILE A 122 -10.53 -5.34 -12.96
C ILE A 122 -9.25 -4.71 -12.38
N TYR A 123 -8.48 -3.95 -13.17
CA TYR A 123 -7.21 -3.39 -12.68
C TYR A 123 -7.42 -2.32 -11.59
N ILE A 124 -8.53 -1.57 -11.62
CA ILE A 124 -8.85 -0.60 -10.56
C ILE A 124 -9.16 -1.32 -9.25
N SER A 125 -9.84 -2.47 -9.27
CA SER A 125 -10.11 -3.24 -8.05
C SER A 125 -8.82 -3.75 -7.43
N MET A 126 -7.90 -4.25 -8.25
CA MET A 126 -6.56 -4.67 -7.81
C MET A 126 -5.77 -3.51 -7.19
N MET A 127 -5.78 -2.34 -7.84
CA MET A 127 -5.16 -1.13 -7.30
C MET A 127 -5.78 -0.68 -5.98
N TYR A 128 -7.11 -0.78 -5.80
CA TYR A 128 -7.73 -0.44 -4.52
C TYR A 128 -7.41 -1.46 -3.42
N LEU A 129 -7.25 -2.73 -3.76
CA LEU A 129 -6.78 -3.75 -2.82
C LEU A 129 -5.35 -3.50 -2.36
N PHE A 130 -4.48 -3.00 -3.25
CA PHE A 130 -3.16 -2.48 -2.87
C PHE A 130 -3.27 -1.36 -1.82
N TYR A 131 -4.17 -0.40 -2.02
CA TYR A 131 -4.34 0.70 -1.07
C TYR A 131 -4.92 0.28 0.27
N ARG A 132 -5.91 -0.60 0.27
CA ARG A 132 -6.71 -0.90 1.46
C ARG A 132 -6.02 -1.80 2.48
N GLY A 133 -4.95 -2.48 2.12
CA GLY A 133 -4.22 -3.31 3.06
C GLY A 133 -4.74 -4.73 3.19
N LYS A 134 -4.23 -5.42 4.21
CA LYS A 134 -4.54 -6.84 4.50
C LYS A 134 -5.12 -6.95 5.91
N MET A 135 -6.06 -7.87 6.11
CA MET A 135 -6.55 -8.24 7.45
C MET A 135 -5.66 -9.29 8.14
N ASN A 136 -4.86 -10.00 7.34
CA ASN A 136 -3.88 -10.98 7.81
C ASN A 136 -2.50 -10.33 7.72
N LEU A 137 -1.89 -10.16 8.89
CA LEU A 137 -0.67 -9.38 9.07
C LEU A 137 0.56 -10.29 8.96
N PRO A 138 1.75 -9.76 8.61
CA PRO A 138 2.99 -10.55 8.55
C PRO A 138 3.30 -11.33 9.83
N SER A 139 2.94 -10.81 11.01
CA SER A 139 3.08 -11.51 12.30
C SER A 139 2.23 -12.78 12.43
N GLY A 140 1.35 -13.08 11.48
CA GLY A 140 0.31 -14.10 11.58
C GLY A 140 -0.87 -13.67 12.47
N ARG A 141 -0.85 -12.44 12.99
CA ARG A 141 -1.98 -11.88 13.73
C ARG A 141 -3.12 -11.56 12.76
N SER A 142 -4.32 -11.81 13.24
CA SER A 142 -5.55 -11.50 12.52
C SER A 142 -6.28 -10.31 13.14
N ILE A 143 -6.95 -9.54 12.29
CA ILE A 143 -7.77 -8.39 12.68
C ILE A 143 -9.24 -8.72 12.37
N SER A 144 -10.16 -8.36 13.27
CA SER A 144 -11.59 -8.48 13.00
C SER A 144 -12.05 -7.46 11.94
N PRO A 145 -13.15 -7.71 11.19
CA PRO A 145 -13.72 -6.69 10.30
C PRO A 145 -14.00 -5.35 11.00
N GLY A 146 -14.46 -5.40 12.26
CA GLY A 146 -14.73 -4.23 13.08
C GLY A 146 -13.46 -3.41 13.37
N ASP A 147 -12.39 -4.06 13.80
CA ASP A 147 -11.11 -3.42 14.07
C ASP A 147 -10.49 -2.86 12.78
N PHE A 148 -10.61 -3.58 11.66
CA PHE A 148 -10.11 -3.14 10.36
C PHE A 148 -10.79 -1.86 9.87
N VAL A 149 -12.11 -1.76 10.04
CA VAL A 149 -12.89 -0.58 9.63
C VAL A 149 -12.72 0.58 10.61
N SER A 150 -12.66 0.30 11.91
CA SER A 150 -12.63 1.32 12.96
C SER A 150 -11.23 1.87 13.24
N ASN A 151 -10.18 1.08 13.03
CA ASN A 151 -8.81 1.46 13.35
C ASN A 151 -7.91 1.42 12.11
N ARG A 152 -8.03 2.49 11.31
CA ARG A 152 -7.27 2.67 10.06
C ARG A 152 -5.75 2.75 10.23
N PHE A 153 -5.26 2.83 11.46
CA PHE A 153 -3.82 2.94 11.76
C PHE A 153 -3.14 1.57 11.89
N TYR A 154 -3.91 0.48 12.09
CA TYR A 154 -3.42 -0.91 11.98
C TYR A 154 -3.32 -1.39 10.53
N VAL A 155 -3.86 -0.62 9.59
CA VAL A 155 -3.96 -1.09 8.21
C VAL A 155 -2.82 -0.51 7.39
N VAL A 156 -1.81 -1.34 7.14
CA VAL A 156 -0.76 -1.06 6.16
C VAL A 156 -1.21 -1.47 4.75
N PRO A 157 -0.78 -0.78 3.68
CA PRO A 157 -1.02 -1.18 2.31
C PRO A 157 -0.65 -2.64 2.03
N ASN A 158 -1.37 -3.26 1.09
CA ASN A 158 -1.08 -4.61 0.63
C ASN A 158 0.01 -4.53 -0.44
N LEU A 159 1.27 -4.35 -0.02
CA LEU A 159 2.38 -4.21 -0.96
C LEU A 159 2.65 -5.50 -1.75
N ASP A 160 2.26 -6.67 -1.22
CA ASP A 160 2.47 -7.95 -1.89
C ASP A 160 1.56 -8.17 -3.12
N ILE A 161 0.45 -7.44 -3.24
CA ILE A 161 -0.43 -7.54 -4.42
C ILE A 161 0.17 -6.87 -5.67
N ALA A 162 1.34 -6.23 -5.55
CA ALA A 162 1.94 -5.46 -6.63
C ALA A 162 2.08 -6.26 -7.93
N GLU A 163 2.59 -7.50 -7.85
CA GLU A 163 2.73 -8.39 -9.01
C GLU A 163 1.37 -8.75 -9.63
N SER A 164 0.38 -9.12 -8.82
CA SER A 164 -0.95 -9.45 -9.34
C SER A 164 -1.66 -8.25 -9.94
N THR A 165 -1.45 -7.05 -9.38
CA THR A 165 -1.99 -5.79 -9.93
C THR A 165 -1.32 -5.44 -11.25
N HIS A 166 0.01 -5.50 -11.30
CA HIS A 166 0.82 -5.34 -12.51
C HIS A 166 0.35 -6.29 -13.62
N ARG A 167 0.23 -7.59 -13.32
CA ARG A 167 -0.30 -8.61 -14.25
C ARG A 167 -1.71 -8.26 -14.73
N SER A 168 -2.58 -7.75 -13.86
CA SER A 168 -3.94 -7.35 -14.26
C SER A 168 -3.95 -6.20 -15.27
N TYR A 169 -2.99 -5.27 -15.20
CA TYR A 169 -2.84 -4.24 -16.23
C TYR A 169 -2.35 -4.82 -17.55
N LEU A 170 -1.31 -5.67 -17.51
CA LEU A 170 -0.76 -6.31 -18.72
C LEU A 170 -1.80 -7.18 -19.43
N ASP A 171 -2.54 -8.00 -18.68
CA ASP A 171 -3.64 -8.83 -19.20
C ASP A 171 -4.67 -7.97 -19.99
N MET A 172 -4.99 -6.78 -19.49
CA MET A 172 -5.97 -5.90 -20.14
C MET A 172 -5.38 -5.23 -21.38
N VAL A 173 -4.10 -4.88 -21.37
CA VAL A 173 -3.39 -4.33 -22.53
C VAL A 173 -3.31 -5.39 -23.64
N GLU A 174 -2.85 -6.59 -23.31
CA GLU A 174 -2.71 -7.71 -24.25
C GLU A 174 -4.05 -8.04 -24.92
N VAL A 175 -5.11 -8.21 -24.12
CA VAL A 175 -6.45 -8.50 -24.64
C VAL A 175 -6.94 -7.39 -25.57
N ALA A 176 -6.76 -6.14 -25.16
CA ALA A 176 -7.20 -5.01 -25.95
C ALA A 176 -6.42 -4.85 -27.27
N GLN A 177 -5.13 -5.14 -27.28
CA GLN A 177 -4.31 -5.18 -28.50
C GLN A 177 -4.74 -6.33 -29.43
N ALA A 178 -5.06 -7.51 -28.87
CA ALA A 178 -5.42 -8.69 -29.65
C ALA A 178 -6.84 -8.67 -30.23
N THR A 179 -7.80 -8.00 -29.57
CA THR A 179 -9.24 -8.16 -29.89
C THR A 179 -9.89 -6.94 -30.52
N ARG A 180 -9.21 -5.79 -30.59
CA ARG A 180 -9.80 -4.53 -31.06
C ARG A 180 -9.29 -4.14 -32.44
N LEU A 181 -10.23 -3.68 -33.27
CA LEU A 181 -9.95 -3.04 -34.56
C LEU A 181 -9.28 -1.67 -34.40
N ASP A 182 -9.48 -1.03 -33.25
CA ASP A 182 -8.93 0.26 -32.88
C ASP A 182 -8.15 0.11 -31.56
N HIS A 183 -6.82 0.19 -31.65
CA HIS A 183 -5.87 -0.13 -30.58
C HIS A 183 -5.76 0.97 -29.52
N HIS A 184 -6.86 1.67 -29.19
CA HIS A 184 -6.90 2.70 -28.14
C HIS A 184 -6.76 2.12 -26.71
N THR A 185 -5.69 1.36 -26.45
CA THR A 185 -5.06 1.21 -25.13
C THR A 185 -4.07 2.33 -24.84
N GLU A 186 -3.56 2.96 -25.90
CA GLU A 186 -2.61 4.06 -25.84
C GLU A 186 -3.16 5.20 -24.98
N GLY A 187 -2.35 5.63 -24.01
CA GLY A 187 -2.68 6.72 -23.10
C GLY A 187 -3.26 6.23 -21.78
N THR A 188 -4.58 5.97 -21.68
CA THR A 188 -5.23 5.93 -20.34
C THR A 188 -4.87 4.72 -19.48
N THR A 189 -4.79 3.51 -20.04
CA THR A 189 -4.44 2.30 -19.27
C THR A 189 -2.95 2.28 -18.95
N GLU A 190 -2.08 2.61 -19.91
CA GLU A 190 -0.64 2.71 -19.72
C GLU A 190 -0.24 3.77 -18.71
N ILE A 191 -0.81 4.99 -18.81
CA ILE A 191 -0.57 6.05 -17.82
C ILE A 191 -1.08 5.61 -16.45
N GLY A 192 -2.24 4.93 -16.40
CA GLY A 192 -2.76 4.35 -15.17
C GLY A 192 -1.80 3.33 -14.54
N HIS A 193 -1.25 2.44 -15.34
CA HIS A 193 -0.29 1.42 -14.90
C HIS A 193 1.04 2.04 -14.46
N MET A 194 1.60 2.95 -15.25
CA MET A 194 2.82 3.69 -14.89
C MET A 194 2.65 4.44 -13.57
N ASN A 195 1.50 5.11 -13.37
CA ASN A 195 1.22 5.80 -12.10
C ASN A 195 1.09 4.83 -10.92
N PHE A 196 0.52 3.65 -11.15
CA PHE A 196 0.51 2.57 -10.17
C PHE A 196 1.94 2.11 -9.84
N LEU A 197 2.78 1.83 -10.83
CA LEU A 197 4.18 1.42 -10.63
C LEU A 197 4.97 2.48 -9.84
N LYS A 198 4.92 3.75 -10.25
CA LYS A 198 5.57 4.86 -9.51
C LYS A 198 5.08 4.96 -8.06
N ARG A 199 3.80 4.67 -7.80
CA ARG A 199 3.26 4.65 -6.44
C ARG A 199 3.76 3.44 -5.65
N ASN A 200 3.75 2.26 -6.26
CA ASN A 200 4.26 1.04 -5.66
C ASN A 200 5.73 1.19 -5.25
N ILE A 201 6.58 1.72 -6.15
CA ILE A 201 7.99 2.03 -5.89
C ILE A 201 8.13 2.94 -4.66
N SER A 202 7.37 4.03 -4.63
CA SER A 202 7.43 5.00 -3.52
C SER A 202 6.98 4.39 -2.19
N TRP A 203 5.94 3.56 -2.20
CA TRP A 203 5.43 2.94 -0.98
C TRP A 203 6.35 1.83 -0.50
N LEU A 204 6.90 0.99 -1.38
CA LEU A 204 7.94 0.02 -1.00
C LEU A 204 9.13 0.71 -0.33
N TYR A 205 9.59 1.84 -0.88
CA TYR A 205 10.66 2.63 -0.29
C TYR A 205 10.33 3.13 1.13
N PHE A 206 9.12 3.68 1.34
CA PHE A 206 8.74 4.16 2.67
C PHE A 206 8.53 3.03 3.68
N TYR A 207 8.15 1.83 3.24
CA TYR A 207 7.88 0.68 4.09
C TYR A 207 9.11 -0.25 4.25
N ASN A 208 10.33 0.28 4.11
CA ASN A 208 11.59 -0.45 4.32
C ASN A 208 11.73 -1.69 3.41
N ARG A 209 11.28 -1.56 2.15
CA ARG A 209 11.41 -2.57 1.08
C ARG A 209 12.13 -1.96 -0.13
N GLU A 210 13.24 -1.25 0.09
CA GLU A 210 13.95 -0.49 -0.96
C GLU A 210 14.49 -1.38 -2.08
N GLU A 211 14.98 -2.58 -1.75
CA GLU A 211 15.44 -3.54 -2.76
C GLU A 211 14.33 -3.93 -3.75
N GLU A 212 13.11 -4.05 -3.25
CA GLU A 212 11.95 -4.32 -4.09
C GLU A 212 11.54 -3.08 -4.88
N ALA A 213 11.61 -1.89 -4.26
CA ALA A 213 11.36 -0.63 -4.96
C ALA A 213 12.29 -0.46 -6.17
N LEU A 214 13.56 -0.86 -6.05
CA LEU A 214 14.53 -0.82 -7.14
C LEU A 214 14.14 -1.76 -8.28
N LYS A 215 13.79 -3.02 -7.99
CA LYS A 215 13.34 -3.98 -9.01
C LYS A 215 12.08 -3.50 -9.73
N TRP A 216 11.15 -2.89 -9.00
CA TRP A 216 9.96 -2.31 -9.60
C TRP A 216 10.28 -1.07 -10.46
N LEU A 217 11.35 -0.33 -10.15
CA LEU A 217 11.84 0.73 -11.01
C LEU A 217 12.45 0.19 -12.31
N GLU A 218 13.21 -0.91 -12.25
CA GLU A 218 13.71 -1.61 -13.45
C GLU A 218 12.54 -2.01 -14.37
N ILE A 219 11.51 -2.65 -13.81
CA ILE A 219 10.28 -3.02 -14.54
C ILE A 219 9.61 -1.80 -15.17
N ALA A 220 9.52 -0.67 -14.44
CA ALA A 220 8.89 0.54 -14.97
C ALA A 220 9.70 1.17 -16.11
N VAL A 221 11.03 1.16 -16.02
CA VAL A 221 11.96 1.64 -17.05
C VAL A 221 11.87 0.76 -18.30
N GLU A 222 11.84 -0.56 -18.13
CA GLU A 222 11.73 -1.51 -19.24
C GLU A 222 10.39 -1.37 -19.99
N LEU A 223 9.27 -1.27 -19.26
CA LEU A 223 7.94 -1.21 -19.86
C LEU A 223 7.58 0.15 -20.45
N TYR A 224 8.10 1.23 -19.86
CA TYR A 224 7.71 2.59 -20.21
C TYR A 224 8.91 3.52 -20.42
N PRO A 225 9.88 3.17 -21.29
CA PRO A 225 11.17 3.84 -21.32
C PRO A 225 11.02 5.33 -21.63
N GLU A 226 10.28 5.66 -22.69
CA GLU A 226 10.00 7.06 -23.08
C GLU A 226 9.33 7.85 -21.94
N LYS A 227 8.31 7.30 -21.29
CA LYS A 227 7.54 8.00 -20.26
C LYS A 227 8.32 8.17 -18.95
N MET A 228 9.35 7.35 -18.72
CA MET A 228 10.25 7.46 -17.57
C MET A 228 11.32 8.55 -17.74
N THR A 229 11.50 9.10 -18.96
CA THR A 229 12.43 10.22 -19.23
C THR A 229 11.87 11.61 -18.92
N TRP A 230 10.55 11.75 -18.68
CA TRP A 230 9.89 13.07 -18.56
C TRP A 230 9.93 13.69 -17.15
N GLY A 231 10.46 12.96 -16.16
CA GLY A 231 10.45 13.37 -14.76
C GLY A 231 11.78 13.94 -14.26
N PRO A 232 11.78 14.71 -13.15
CA PRO A 232 13.01 15.19 -12.51
C PRO A 232 13.93 14.07 -12.01
N GLU A 233 13.43 12.84 -11.93
CA GLU A 233 14.18 11.63 -11.62
C GLU A 233 15.12 11.16 -12.73
N PHE A 234 14.90 11.60 -13.98
CA PHE A 234 15.73 11.25 -15.12
C PHE A 234 16.97 12.16 -15.21
N ASP A 235 18.12 11.55 -15.46
CA ASP A 235 19.41 12.20 -15.69
C ASP A 235 19.82 11.97 -17.16
N PRO A 236 19.69 12.99 -18.03
CA PRO A 236 19.96 12.84 -19.46
C PRO A 236 21.45 12.69 -19.78
N GLU A 237 22.36 13.05 -18.87
CA GLU A 237 23.81 12.90 -19.10
C GLU A 237 24.24 11.44 -18.94
N THR A 238 23.59 10.72 -18.04
CA THR A 238 23.90 9.33 -17.71
C THR A 238 22.87 8.33 -18.25
N ASP A 239 21.81 8.85 -18.88
CA ASP A 239 20.64 8.10 -19.34
C ASP A 239 20.11 7.17 -18.23
N THR A 240 19.91 7.74 -17.03
CA THR A 240 19.49 6.98 -15.85
C THR A 240 18.29 7.56 -15.15
N VAL A 241 17.52 6.70 -14.47
CA VAL A 241 16.51 7.10 -13.49
C VAL A 241 17.03 6.84 -12.08
N ASP A 242 16.94 7.87 -11.22
CA ASP A 242 17.35 7.80 -9.82
C ASP A 242 16.14 7.52 -8.91
N LEU A 243 16.25 6.43 -8.12
CA LEU A 243 15.17 6.00 -7.23
C LEU A 243 14.80 7.06 -6.20
N GLU A 244 15.77 7.71 -5.58
CA GLU A 244 15.50 8.69 -4.52
C GLU A 244 14.87 9.96 -5.07
N LYS A 245 15.32 10.41 -6.25
CA LYS A 245 14.68 11.54 -6.94
C LYS A 245 13.24 11.22 -7.29
N LEU A 246 12.95 10.00 -7.77
CA LEU A 246 11.58 9.57 -8.06
C LEU A 246 10.72 9.59 -6.80
N VAL A 247 11.19 8.97 -5.72
CA VAL A 247 10.48 8.92 -4.43
C VAL A 247 10.24 10.32 -3.89
N ARG A 248 11.22 11.21 -3.97
CA ARG A 248 11.11 12.62 -3.54
C ARG A 248 10.06 13.37 -4.36
N ALA A 249 10.12 13.28 -5.68
CA ALA A 249 9.17 13.95 -6.56
C ALA A 249 7.73 13.48 -6.29
N ARG A 250 7.55 12.17 -6.07
CA ARG A 250 6.25 11.58 -5.71
C ARG A 250 5.75 12.03 -4.35
N LEU A 251 6.64 12.08 -3.35
CA LEU A 251 6.30 12.58 -2.02
C LEU A 251 5.86 14.05 -2.07
N GLU A 252 6.57 14.89 -2.83
CA GLU A 252 6.21 16.29 -3.00
C GLU A 252 4.83 16.44 -3.66
N ASP A 253 4.55 15.68 -4.72
CA ASP A 253 3.23 15.67 -5.37
C ASP A 253 2.13 15.20 -4.41
N ASP A 254 2.39 14.15 -3.62
CA ASP A 254 1.44 13.60 -2.65
C ASP A 254 1.16 14.56 -1.49
N ILE A 255 2.16 15.31 -1.03
CA ILE A 255 1.96 16.36 -0.01
C ILE A 255 1.25 17.58 -0.60
N GLN A 256 1.49 17.93 -1.86
CA GLN A 256 0.90 19.10 -2.50
C GLN A 256 -0.53 18.86 -2.99
N ARG A 257 -0.85 17.66 -3.46
CA ARG A 257 -2.12 17.31 -4.12
C ARG A 257 -2.89 16.16 -3.46
N GLY A 258 -2.20 15.31 -2.71
CA GLY A 258 -2.80 14.13 -2.09
C GLY A 258 -3.75 14.46 -0.95
N GLY A 259 -4.68 13.54 -0.69
CA GLY A 259 -5.62 13.60 0.42
C GLY A 259 -5.03 13.12 1.75
N ASP A 260 -5.86 13.15 2.80
CA ASP A 260 -5.56 12.67 4.16
C ASP A 260 -5.11 11.22 4.15
N TYR A 261 -5.85 10.34 3.47
CA TYR A 261 -5.54 8.91 3.39
C TYR A 261 -4.16 8.64 2.81
N GLN A 262 -3.80 9.36 1.74
CA GLN A 262 -2.55 9.13 1.03
C GLN A 262 -1.35 9.60 1.86
N VAL A 263 -1.44 10.79 2.44
CA VAL A 263 -0.35 11.32 3.27
C VAL A 263 -0.23 10.54 4.58
N GLN A 264 -1.35 10.12 5.17
CA GLN A 264 -1.34 9.22 6.31
C GLN A 264 -0.62 7.90 5.99
N ALA A 265 -0.91 7.25 4.84
CA ALA A 265 -0.24 6.02 4.45
C ALA A 265 1.28 6.19 4.28
N ILE A 266 1.73 7.35 3.78
CA ILE A 266 3.16 7.69 3.70
C ILE A 266 3.77 7.85 5.09
N LEU A 267 3.13 8.62 5.97
CA LEU A 267 3.61 8.83 7.34
C LEU A 267 3.68 7.50 8.12
N ILE A 268 2.69 6.61 7.93
CA ILE A 268 2.68 5.26 8.49
C ILE A 268 3.90 4.46 7.99
N GLY A 269 4.19 4.48 6.69
CA GLY A 269 5.37 3.81 6.14
C GLY A 269 6.67 4.36 6.74
N MET A 270 6.83 5.69 6.73
CA MET A 270 8.02 6.33 7.31
C MET A 270 8.18 6.00 8.80
N LEU A 271 7.09 5.92 9.57
CA LEU A 271 7.12 5.48 10.96
C LEU A 271 7.55 4.01 11.10
N VAL A 272 7.09 3.11 10.20
CA VAL A 272 7.60 1.73 10.14
C VAL A 272 9.11 1.74 9.93
N LYS A 273 9.60 2.50 8.96
CA LYS A 273 11.04 2.62 8.69
C LYS A 273 11.83 3.20 9.87
N HIS A 274 11.31 4.23 10.52
CA HIS A 274 11.86 4.79 11.76
C HIS A 274 11.99 3.72 12.87
N PHE A 275 10.94 2.95 13.13
CA PHE A 275 10.97 1.89 14.14
C PHE A 275 11.90 0.74 13.75
N THR A 276 12.01 0.42 12.46
CA THR A 276 12.99 -0.56 11.96
C THR A 276 14.41 -0.10 12.23
N TYR A 277 14.77 1.16 11.95
CA TYR A 277 16.10 1.68 12.28
C TYR A 277 16.40 1.63 13.78
N LEU A 278 15.43 2.02 14.62
CA LEU A 278 15.57 1.89 16.07
C LEU A 278 15.82 0.45 16.51
N ALA A 279 15.06 -0.50 15.96
CA ALA A 279 15.21 -1.92 16.26
C ALA A 279 16.59 -2.46 15.85
N LEU A 280 17.08 -2.05 14.69
CA LEU A 280 18.41 -2.40 14.18
C LEU A 280 19.55 -1.69 14.93
N GLY A 281 19.22 -0.68 15.75
CA GLY A 281 20.19 0.08 16.53
C GLY A 281 20.84 1.24 15.77
N ASP A 282 20.27 1.62 14.64
CA ASP A 282 20.69 2.75 13.82
C ASP A 282 19.95 4.02 14.29
N GLU A 283 20.41 4.56 15.41
CA GLU A 283 19.77 5.70 16.09
C GLU A 283 19.82 6.98 15.24
N ASP A 284 20.90 7.18 14.47
CA ASP A 284 21.07 8.36 13.62
C ASP A 284 20.02 8.38 12.49
N ASN A 285 19.90 7.29 11.72
CA ASN A 285 18.88 7.21 10.67
C ASN A 285 17.46 7.25 11.25
N ALA A 286 17.24 6.64 12.42
CA ALA A 286 15.94 6.75 13.09
C ALA A 286 15.57 8.20 13.41
N ILE A 287 16.50 8.99 13.96
CA ILE A 287 16.28 10.41 14.28
C ILE A 287 15.99 11.20 13.00
N GLU A 288 16.83 11.04 11.97
CA GLU A 288 16.67 11.77 10.71
C GLU A 288 15.30 11.51 10.05
N TYR A 289 14.85 10.24 10.05
CA TYR A 289 13.51 9.89 9.54
C TYR A 289 12.39 10.50 10.37
N TYR A 290 12.53 10.56 11.70
CA TYR A 290 11.52 11.15 12.56
C TYR A 290 11.39 12.66 12.35
N GLU A 291 12.52 13.38 12.28
CA GLU A 291 12.51 14.80 11.95
C GLU A 291 11.90 15.06 10.56
N PHE A 292 12.11 14.14 9.61
CA PHE A 292 11.49 14.25 8.30
C PHE A 292 9.97 14.07 8.34
N ILE A 293 9.48 13.10 9.12
CA ILE A 293 8.07 12.89 9.42
C ILE A 293 7.44 14.16 10.01
N GLU A 294 8.09 14.81 10.99
CA GLU A 294 7.62 16.05 11.60
C GLU A 294 7.46 17.17 10.57
N ARG A 295 8.44 17.35 9.67
CA ARG A 295 8.38 18.36 8.60
C ARG A 295 7.23 18.11 7.62
N ILE A 296 7.02 16.84 7.22
CA ILE A 296 5.93 16.47 6.30
C ILE A 296 4.58 16.72 6.95
N TYR A 297 4.41 16.27 8.20
CA TYR A 297 3.19 16.47 8.98
C TYR A 297 2.86 17.96 9.13
N ALA A 298 3.84 18.79 9.50
CA ALA A 298 3.65 20.23 9.66
C ALA A 298 3.23 20.89 8.34
N ARG A 299 3.89 20.56 7.22
CA ARG A 299 3.55 21.09 5.89
C ARG A 299 2.14 20.70 5.46
N TYR A 300 1.75 19.45 5.66
CA TYR A 300 0.39 18.99 5.34
C TYR A 300 -0.65 19.68 6.21
N SER A 301 -0.41 19.76 7.52
CA SER A 301 -1.32 20.38 8.49
C SER A 301 -1.53 21.85 8.18
N GLU A 302 -0.47 22.58 7.82
CA GLU A 302 -0.55 23.97 7.38
C GLU A 302 -1.39 24.13 6.10
N ARG A 303 -1.20 23.24 5.11
CA ARG A 303 -2.03 23.23 3.89
C ARG A 303 -3.51 23.00 4.21
N MET A 304 -3.80 22.14 5.19
CA MET A 304 -5.17 21.75 5.56
C MET A 304 -5.76 22.55 6.73
N LYS A 305 -5.10 23.62 7.19
CA LYS A 305 -5.54 24.42 8.35
C LYS A 305 -6.96 24.99 8.21
N ASN A 306 -7.42 25.21 6.97
CA ASN A 306 -8.75 25.72 6.65
C ASN A 306 -9.79 24.61 6.39
N SER A 307 -9.42 23.33 6.53
CA SER A 307 -10.32 22.18 6.39
C SER A 307 -9.96 21.00 7.33
N PRO A 308 -9.66 21.26 8.61
CA PRO A 308 -9.11 20.25 9.52
C PRO A 308 -10.07 19.09 9.79
N GLU A 309 -11.39 19.33 9.81
CA GLU A 309 -12.38 18.28 10.10
C GLU A 309 -12.57 17.29 8.94
N ARG A 310 -12.36 17.73 7.70
CA ARG A 310 -12.58 16.92 6.50
C ARG A 310 -11.31 16.22 6.03
N MET A 311 -10.19 16.93 6.10
CA MET A 311 -8.91 16.51 5.51
C MET A 311 -7.74 16.67 6.49
N GLY A 312 -8.00 16.94 7.77
CA GLY A 312 -6.93 17.02 8.77
C GLY A 312 -6.37 15.64 9.09
N LEU A 313 -5.10 15.62 9.47
CA LEU A 313 -4.49 14.45 10.09
C LEU A 313 -4.76 14.47 11.60
N PRO A 314 -4.88 13.30 12.26
CA PRO A 314 -4.84 13.25 13.72
C PRO A 314 -3.47 13.75 14.23
N PRO A 315 -3.36 14.13 15.51
CA PRO A 315 -2.09 14.55 16.09
C PRO A 315 -0.95 13.58 15.78
N LEU A 316 0.22 14.11 15.42
CA LEU A 316 1.37 13.29 15.01
C LEU A 316 1.76 12.26 16.08
N GLU A 317 1.65 12.63 17.36
CA GLU A 317 1.93 11.72 18.48
C GLU A 317 0.94 10.54 18.55
N ASP A 318 -0.33 10.75 18.18
CA ASP A 318 -1.32 9.69 18.11
C ASP A 318 -1.01 8.75 16.93
N LEU A 319 -0.58 9.30 15.79
CA LEU A 319 -0.08 8.49 14.66
C LEU A 319 1.11 7.64 15.08
N ARG A 320 2.10 8.24 15.74
CA ARG A 320 3.31 7.56 16.21
C ARG A 320 2.98 6.46 17.20
N ARG A 321 2.18 6.75 18.23
CA ARG A 321 1.76 5.78 19.26
C ARG A 321 1.00 4.61 18.66
N THR A 322 0.04 4.91 17.78
CA THR A 322 -0.80 3.87 17.19
C THR A 322 0.02 3.00 16.25
N ARG A 323 0.90 3.60 15.44
CA ARG A 323 1.81 2.84 14.56
C ARG A 323 2.85 2.05 15.33
N LEU A 324 3.38 2.55 16.46
CA LEU A 324 4.26 1.76 17.33
C LEU A 324 3.51 0.54 17.89
N THR A 325 2.29 0.74 18.38
CA THR A 325 1.44 -0.35 18.88
C THR A 325 1.24 -1.39 17.78
N ALA A 326 0.85 -0.95 16.58
CA ALA A 326 0.70 -1.79 15.41
C ALA A 326 1.99 -2.53 15.04
N PHE A 327 3.13 -1.84 14.97
CA PHE A 327 4.44 -2.43 14.66
C PHE A 327 4.79 -3.57 15.64
N LEU A 328 4.57 -3.35 16.94
CA LEU A 328 4.84 -4.35 17.99
C LEU A 328 3.91 -5.58 17.92
N LEU A 329 2.85 -5.51 17.10
CA LEU A 329 1.85 -6.55 16.90
C LEU A 329 1.91 -7.21 15.51
N GLU A 330 2.43 -6.49 14.51
CA GLU A 330 2.34 -6.82 13.07
C GLU A 330 3.66 -7.29 12.48
N GLU A 331 4.79 -6.82 13.01
CA GLU A 331 6.11 -7.09 12.46
C GLU A 331 6.69 -8.41 12.96
N ASP A 332 7.80 -8.82 12.31
CA ASP A 332 8.56 -10.01 12.68
C ASP A 332 8.90 -10.03 14.19
N PRO A 333 8.65 -11.16 14.89
CA PRO A 333 8.86 -11.25 16.34
C PRO A 333 10.29 -10.93 16.80
N LYS A 334 11.31 -11.21 15.98
CA LYS A 334 12.70 -10.88 16.30
C LYS A 334 12.94 -9.37 16.20
N MET A 335 12.42 -8.72 15.14
CA MET A 335 12.45 -7.26 15.01
C MET A 335 11.74 -6.58 16.19
N VAL A 336 10.56 -7.07 16.56
CA VAL A 336 9.80 -6.58 17.71
C VAL A 336 10.57 -6.73 19.02
N ALA A 337 11.23 -7.86 19.24
CA ALA A 337 12.04 -8.09 20.44
C ALA A 337 13.24 -7.13 20.53
N GLN A 338 13.88 -6.85 19.38
CA GLN A 338 14.97 -5.86 19.30
C GLN A 338 14.49 -4.45 19.62
N LEU A 339 13.37 -4.02 19.03
CA LEU A 339 12.77 -2.72 19.32
C LEU A 339 12.40 -2.57 20.79
N ARG A 340 11.75 -3.58 21.38
CA ARG A 340 11.41 -3.57 22.81
C ARG A 340 12.63 -3.38 23.68
N THR A 341 13.71 -4.08 23.37
CA THR A 341 14.97 -3.97 24.13
C THR A 341 15.54 -2.56 24.04
N ARG A 342 15.57 -1.98 22.83
CA ARG A 342 16.09 -0.62 22.59
C ARG A 342 15.26 0.46 23.28
N MET A 343 13.94 0.29 23.30
CA MET A 343 13.02 1.24 23.92
C MET A 343 12.76 0.98 25.42
N GLY A 344 13.38 -0.05 26.01
CA GLY A 344 13.14 -0.42 27.42
C GLY A 344 11.71 -0.88 27.70
N LEU A 345 11.03 -1.47 26.72
CA LEU A 345 9.63 -1.91 26.82
C LEU A 345 9.52 -3.33 27.38
N GLY A 346 8.76 -3.48 28.47
CA GLY A 346 8.40 -4.79 29.02
C GLY A 346 7.42 -5.58 28.14
N ARG A 347 7.16 -6.85 28.49
CA ARG A 347 6.27 -7.76 27.73
C ARG A 347 4.78 -7.35 27.72
N THR A 348 4.33 -6.51 28.66
CA THR A 348 2.89 -6.25 28.91
C THR A 348 2.44 -4.79 28.79
N ASN A 349 3.31 -3.85 28.41
CA ASN A 349 3.01 -2.41 28.45
C ASN A 349 2.51 -1.82 27.10
N TYR A 350 1.51 -2.47 26.51
CA TYR A 350 0.64 -1.98 25.41
C TYR A 350 -0.02 -0.63 25.67
N HIS A 351 -0.86 -0.64 26.71
CA HIS A 351 -1.94 0.32 26.87
C HIS A 351 -1.53 1.58 27.66
N HIS A 352 -0.28 1.64 28.15
CA HIS A 352 0.20 2.69 29.04
C HIS A 352 1.53 3.34 28.60
N LEU A 353 1.87 3.32 27.31
CA LEU A 353 3.03 4.08 26.79
C LEU A 353 2.83 5.58 27.02
N THR A 354 3.20 6.13 28.17
CA THR A 354 3.05 7.57 28.47
C THR A 354 4.15 8.39 27.77
N LEU A 355 3.84 9.67 27.53
CA LEU A 355 4.59 10.63 26.69
C LEU A 355 6.07 10.84 27.09
N GLU A 356 6.47 10.45 28.30
CA GLU A 356 7.80 10.77 28.85
C GLU A 356 8.89 9.75 28.47
N THR A 357 8.54 8.50 28.15
CA THR A 357 9.53 7.44 27.94
C THR A 357 10.31 7.58 26.61
N ASN A 358 9.83 8.41 25.68
CA ASN A 358 10.44 8.55 24.34
C ASN A 358 11.24 9.83 24.14
N ARG A 359 11.03 10.89 24.94
CA ARG A 359 11.84 12.12 24.85
C ARG A 359 13.18 11.97 25.58
N LEU A 360 13.20 11.29 26.73
CA LEU A 360 14.38 11.23 27.59
C LEU A 360 15.48 10.31 27.05
N THR A 361 15.16 9.24 26.31
CA THR A 361 16.18 8.32 25.78
C THR A 361 16.88 8.85 24.53
N LEU A 362 16.16 9.61 23.69
CA LEU A 362 16.70 10.20 22.45
C LEU A 362 17.40 11.55 22.70
N LEU A 363 16.89 12.40 23.61
CA LEU A 363 17.52 13.69 23.94
C LEU A 363 18.69 13.59 24.93
N ALA A 364 18.79 12.52 25.73
CA ALA A 364 19.90 12.38 26.68
C ALA A 364 21.27 12.04 26.02
N ARG A 365 21.30 11.75 24.71
CA ARG A 365 22.53 11.39 23.98
C ARG A 365 22.93 12.35 22.84
N SER A 366 22.06 13.30 22.46
CA SER A 366 22.42 14.31 21.46
C SER A 366 23.41 15.33 22.05
N ARG A 367 24.64 15.35 21.53
CA ARG A 367 25.63 16.43 21.78
C ARG A 367 25.03 17.80 21.40
N PRO A 368 25.37 18.89 22.11
CA PRO A 368 24.88 20.21 21.74
C PRO A 368 25.39 20.63 20.36
N LEU A 369 24.45 20.94 19.46
CA LEU A 369 24.70 21.52 18.14
C LEU A 369 25.44 22.85 18.28
N ARG A 370 26.68 22.92 17.80
CA ARG A 370 27.37 24.19 17.52
C ARG A 370 26.87 24.72 16.18
N PHE A 371 26.15 25.83 16.21
CA PHE A 371 25.89 26.65 15.03
C PHE A 371 27.03 27.65 14.88
N ASP A 372 27.99 27.38 13.99
CA ASP A 372 28.87 28.42 13.47
C ASP A 372 28.23 29.04 12.22
N ARG A 373 27.94 30.34 12.31
CA ARG A 373 27.48 31.18 11.22
C ARG A 373 28.62 31.38 10.22
N ALA A 374 28.39 31.08 8.94
CA ALA A 374 29.06 31.80 7.86
C ALA A 374 28.31 31.72 6.53
N ASN A 375 28.06 32.92 6.01
CA ASN A 375 28.00 33.35 4.61
C ASN A 375 26.66 33.40 3.86
N ALA A 376 26.35 34.67 3.57
CA ALA A 376 25.30 35.20 2.74
C ALA A 376 25.78 35.39 1.28
N ALA A 377 24.78 35.68 0.43
CA ALA A 377 24.81 36.29 -0.90
C ALA A 377 24.97 35.36 -2.12
N CYS A 378 23.89 35.22 -2.90
CA CYS A 378 23.75 35.80 -4.25
C CYS A 378 22.33 35.57 -4.83
N HIS A 379 21.82 36.57 -5.54
CA HIS A 379 20.43 36.73 -6.02
C HIS A 379 20.17 36.17 -7.44
N HIS A 380 18.87 35.94 -7.71
CA HIS A 380 18.12 35.90 -9.00
C HIS A 380 18.12 34.65 -9.89
N HIS A 381 17.08 33.82 -9.74
CA HIS A 381 16.00 33.64 -10.74
C HIS A 381 14.82 32.86 -10.12
N ASP A 382 13.59 33.23 -10.48
CA ASP A 382 12.33 32.78 -9.88
C ASP A 382 12.06 31.27 -10.08
N TYR A 383 12.41 30.47 -9.08
CA TYR A 383 11.77 29.20 -8.71
C TYR A 383 11.93 29.02 -7.19
N ASN A 384 10.86 28.66 -6.50
CA ASN A 384 10.73 28.62 -5.03
C ASN A 384 11.94 27.95 -4.30
N PRO A 385 12.80 28.70 -3.57
CA PRO A 385 14.09 28.19 -3.08
C PRO A 385 14.06 27.43 -1.73
N ALA A 386 12.89 27.16 -1.14
CA ALA A 386 12.81 26.61 0.22
C ALA A 386 13.17 25.11 0.35
N PHE A 387 13.81 24.48 -0.65
CA PHE A 387 14.10 23.05 -0.65
C PHE A 387 15.59 22.68 -0.86
N ARG A 388 16.52 23.63 -0.70
CA ARG A 388 17.95 23.34 -0.88
C ARG A 388 18.73 23.20 0.42
N VAL A 389 19.26 21.99 0.57
CA VAL A 389 20.47 21.55 1.29
C VAL A 389 20.33 21.30 2.79
N GLY A 390 20.38 20.00 3.11
CA GLY A 390 20.80 19.48 4.41
C GLY A 390 19.80 18.53 5.06
N LEU A 391 19.58 17.32 4.51
CA LEU A 391 19.17 16.13 5.31
C LEU A 391 19.08 14.81 4.50
N TRP A 392 20.01 14.55 3.56
CA TRP A 392 20.07 13.27 2.83
C TRP A 392 21.53 12.89 2.62
N LYS A 393 22.21 12.47 3.69
CA LYS A 393 23.58 11.94 3.62
C LYS A 393 23.72 10.68 4.46
N ALA A 394 22.96 9.65 4.10
CA ALA A 394 23.35 8.27 4.31
C ALA A 394 22.49 7.37 3.40
N VAL A 395 23.11 6.31 2.88
CA VAL A 395 22.53 5.16 2.13
C VAL A 395 22.43 5.33 0.60
N PHE A 396 23.32 4.62 -0.10
CA PHE A 396 23.43 4.29 -1.54
C PHE A 396 22.57 5.07 -2.59
N GLN A 397 23.25 5.78 -3.50
CA GLN A 397 22.65 6.27 -4.76
C GLN A 397 22.38 5.08 -5.69
N HIS A 398 21.10 4.73 -5.87
CA HIS A 398 20.70 3.68 -6.80
C HIS A 398 20.22 4.32 -8.11
N ARG A 399 21.02 4.18 -9.18
CA ARG A 399 20.71 4.64 -10.54
C ARG A 399 20.53 3.44 -11.46
N ILE A 400 19.47 3.45 -12.27
CA ILE A 400 19.23 2.43 -13.31
C ILE A 400 19.41 3.09 -14.68
N ARG A 401 20.25 2.50 -15.54
CA ARG A 401 20.46 2.93 -16.94
C ARG A 401 19.37 2.39 -17.84
N PHE A 402 18.97 3.16 -18.85
CA PHE A 402 18.31 2.60 -20.03
C PHE A 402 19.36 1.78 -20.81
N THR A 403 19.02 0.56 -21.22
CA THR A 403 19.89 -0.32 -22.03
C THR A 403 19.45 -0.31 -23.48
#